data_AF-A0A4Q7SGX0-F1
#
_entry.id   AF-A0A4Q7SGX0-F1
#
_cell.length_a   1.000
_cell.length_b   1.000
_cell.length_c   1.000
_cell.angle_alpha   90.00
_cell.angle_beta   90.00
_cell.angle_gamma   90.00
#
_symmetry.space_group_name_H-M   'P 1'
#
loop_
_entity.id
_entity.type
_entity.pdbx_description
1 polymer ?
#
loop_
_entity_poly.entity_id
_entity_poly.type
_entity_poly.pdbx_seq_one_letter_code
_entity_poly.pdbx_strand_id
1 'polypeptide(L)' 'MGHSSIDPAFHELRPWNEGRLIGAKRALKQQQVWAIRFWLDQ' A
#
# COMPACT_ATOMS: atom_id res chain seq x y z
N MET A 1 7.46 5.64 5.55
CA MET A 1 6.74 4.38 5.22
C MET A 1 7.77 3.28 5.35
N GLY A 2 7.61 2.41 6.34
CA GLY A 2 8.54 1.31 6.59
C GLY A 2 8.14 0.11 5.73
N HIS A 3 9.11 -0.49 5.07
CA HIS A 3 8.92 -1.70 4.29
C HIS A 3 8.51 -2.87 5.19
N SER A 4 7.70 -3.79 4.66
CA SER A 4 7.33 -5.02 5.38
C SER A 4 8.53 -5.94 5.46
N SER A 5 8.83 -6.49 6.64
CA SER A 5 9.91 -7.48 6.83
C SER A 5 9.70 -8.80 6.09
N ILE A 6 8.53 -8.97 5.45
CA ILE A 6 8.14 -10.15 4.69
C ILE A 6 8.33 -9.94 3.18
N ASP A 7 8.57 -8.71 2.73
CA ASP A 7 8.79 -8.44 1.31
C ASP A 7 10.18 -8.99 0.90
N PRO A 8 10.27 -10.02 0.05
CA PRO A 8 11.57 -10.58 -0.37
C PRO A 8 12.42 -9.56 -1.14
N ALA A 9 11.79 -8.51 -1.70
CA ALA A 9 12.49 -7.43 -2.36
C ALA A 9 12.98 -6.32 -1.41
N PHE A 10 12.75 -6.45 -0.11
CA PHE A 10 13.05 -5.43 0.92
C PHE A 10 14.50 -4.92 0.86
N HIS A 11 15.46 -5.81 0.61
CA HIS A 11 16.88 -5.44 0.58
C HIS A 11 17.40 -5.12 -0.83
N GLU A 12 16.72 -5.60 -1.87
CA GLU A 12 17.25 -5.58 -3.23
C GLU A 12 16.64 -4.46 -4.08
N LEU A 13 15.38 -4.10 -3.84
CA LEU A 13 14.66 -3.13 -4.64
C LEU A 13 14.38 -1.87 -3.84
N ARG A 14 14.77 -0.74 -4.44
CA ARG A 14 14.32 0.55 -3.97
C ARG A 14 12.79 0.65 -4.16
N PRO A 15 12.06 1.26 -3.21
CA PRO A 15 10.64 1.49 -3.40
C PRO A 15 10.40 2.29 -4.70
N TRP A 16 9.38 1.90 -5.46
CA TRP A 16 9.02 2.56 -6.74
C TRP A 16 8.70 4.05 -6.62
N ASN A 17 8.44 4.52 -5.39
CA ASN A 17 8.16 5.91 -5.05
C ASN A 17 9.30 6.60 -4.27
N GLU A 18 10.50 6.00 -4.19
CA GLU A 18 11.64 6.60 -3.49
C GLU A 18 11.98 7.98 -4.07
N GLY A 19 12.11 8.99 -3.19
CA GLY A 19 12.45 10.36 -3.58
C GLY A 19 11.37 11.10 -4.36
N ARG A 20 10.17 10.50 -4.57
CA ARG A 20 9.11 11.10 -5.38
C ARG A 20 7.88 11.46 -4.54
N LEU A 21 7.44 12.71 -4.66
CA LEU A 21 6.16 13.18 -4.12
C LEU A 21 5.04 12.80 -5.11
N ILE A 22 4.28 11.75 -4.80
CA ILE A 22 3.26 11.16 -5.71
C ILE A 22 1.90 11.87 -5.63
N GLY A 23 1.83 12.96 -4.86
CA GLY A 23 0.60 13.72 -4.65
C GLY A 23 -0.28 13.13 -3.54
N ALA A 24 -1.43 13.75 -3.32
CA ALA A 24 -2.32 13.37 -2.24
C ALA A 24 -3.03 12.04 -2.54
N LYS A 25 -3.03 11.14 -1.56
CA LYS A 25 -3.82 9.92 -1.64
C LYS A 25 -5.31 10.29 -1.67
N ARG A 26 -6.06 9.76 -2.62
CA ARG A 26 -7.51 9.93 -2.66
C ARG A 26 -8.16 9.18 -1.49
N ALA A 27 -9.14 9.82 -0.86
CA ALA A 27 -9.96 9.15 0.15
C ALA A 27 -10.72 7.99 -0.50
N LEU A 28 -10.79 6.86 0.22
CA LEU A 28 -11.60 5.73 -0.20
C LEU A 28 -13.08 6.05 -0.01
N LYS A 29 -13.91 5.60 -0.94
CA LYS A 29 -15.37 5.61 -0.78
C LYS A 29 -15.78 4.50 0.18
N GLN A 30 -16.91 4.68 0.88
CA GLN A 30 -17.43 3.67 1.83
C GLN A 30 -17.59 2.28 1.20
N GLN A 31 -18.04 2.21 -0.06
CA GLN A 31 -18.15 0.95 -0.81
C GLN A 31 -16.81 0.24 -1.00
N GLN A 32 -15.73 1.01 -1.25
CA GLN A 32 -14.38 0.45 -1.42
C GLN A 32 -13.84 -0.08 -0.09
N VAL A 33 -14.11 0.62 1.00
CA VAL A 33 -13.75 0.16 2.36
C VAL A 33 -14.46 -1.16 2.67
N TRP A 34 -15.76 -1.28 2.36
CA TRP A 34 -16.51 -2.51 2.57
C TRP A 34 -15.96 -3.67 1.74
N ALA A 35 -15.67 -3.46 0.46
CA ALA A 35 -15.10 -4.48 -0.42
C ALA A 35 -13.74 -4.98 0.08
N ILE A 36 -12.87 -4.07 0.55
CA ILE A 36 -11.57 -4.45 1.14
C ILE A 36 -11.77 -5.31 2.38
N ARG A 37 -12.66 -4.92 3.30
CA ARG A 37 -12.92 -5.69 4.54
C ARG A 37 -13.44 -7.09 4.23
N PHE A 38 -14.43 -7.17 3.34
CA PHE A 38 -15.00 -8.45 2.90
C PHE A 38 -13.92 -9.41 2.36
N TRP A 39 -12.97 -8.89 1.58
CA TRP A 39 -11.93 -9.72 0.98
C TRP A 39 -10.83 -10.11 1.97
N LEU A 40 -10.53 -9.27 2.95
CA LEU A 40 -9.50 -9.52 3.97
C LEU A 40 -9.99 -10.37 5.15
N ASP A 41 -11.30 -10.52 5.32
CA ASP A 41 -11.89 -11.42 6.33
C ASP A 41 -11.88 -12.91 5.87
N GLN A 42 -11.21 -13.26 4.76
CA GLN A 42 -10.91 -14.63 4.32
C GLN A 42 -9.54 -15.09 4.86
#